data_AF-A0AA93HG89-F1
#
_entry.id   AF-A0AA93HG89-F1
#
_cell.length_a   1.000
_cell.length_b   1.000
_cell.length_c   1.000
_cell.angle_alpha   90.00
_cell.angle_beta   90.00
_cell.angle_gamma   90.00
#
_symmetry.space_group_name_H-M   'P 1'
#
loop_
_entity.id
_entity.type
_entity.pdbx_description
1 polymer ?
#
loop_
_entity_poly.entity_id
_entity_poly.type
_entity_poly.pdbx_seq_one_letter_code
_entity_poly.pdbx_strand_id
1 'polypeptide(L)'
;MVVPCQQWLEGADDFSPGAHSTAWMKLIGDIKKVIILGISQASEVEDALFSEGFRLPVPDYATATREVTTFQKVRALGLWSWLRFKARNVNTDTILGDAKRLAESMISETRVLLNAGKKTSGFQRKRVVSKLRYRLGRLIYIGSEPELSTLMEGLDAWPELNYHSEIIRAIVTGNCSKVVSMGTNVAQATAQVFRSALKTANFSDPVVTEVEIQGLAVLILNGVAVEAGVRSKEHPLLRFAMGPVDLELMEQPRGLVQELACLHGLGDQRHTSTLNTAFDIADQVVLDALEMDYRYSF
;
A
#
# COMPACT_ATOMS: atom_id res chain seq x y z
N MET A 1 -6.31 -13.59 -32.44
CA MET A 1 -5.42 -12.76 -33.27
C MET A 1 -4.00 -13.21 -32.97
N VAL A 2 -3.23 -13.63 -33.98
CA VAL A 2 -1.85 -14.12 -33.80
C VAL A 2 -0.90 -12.93 -33.83
N VAL A 3 -0.09 -12.77 -32.78
CA VAL A 3 0.92 -11.70 -32.71
C VAL A 3 2.19 -12.18 -33.43
N PRO A 4 2.73 -11.43 -34.41
CA PRO A 4 3.97 -11.81 -35.10
C PRO A 4 5.15 -11.99 -34.15
N CYS A 5 6.05 -12.93 -34.45
CA CYS A 5 7.23 -13.23 -33.62
C CYS A 5 8.08 -11.99 -33.31
N GLN A 6 8.27 -11.09 -34.28
CA GLN A 6 9.03 -9.86 -34.10
C GLN A 6 8.43 -8.93 -33.04
N GLN A 7 7.09 -8.76 -33.03
CA GLN A 7 6.41 -7.96 -32.01
C GLN A 7 6.49 -8.60 -30.63
N TRP A 8 6.52 -9.94 -30.55
CA TRP A 8 6.77 -10.66 -29.31
C TRP A 8 8.17 -10.38 -28.76
N LEU A 9 9.20 -10.40 -29.63
CA LEU A 9 10.58 -10.15 -29.25
C LEU A 9 10.80 -8.70 -28.76
N GLU A 10 10.07 -7.72 -29.29
CA GLU A 10 10.10 -6.35 -28.75
C GLU A 10 9.72 -6.26 -27.27
N GLY A 11 8.93 -7.21 -26.77
CA GLY A 11 8.48 -7.29 -25.38
C GLY A 11 9.29 -8.24 -24.50
N ALA A 12 10.34 -8.88 -25.01
CA ALA A 12 11.09 -9.90 -24.29
C ALA A 12 11.68 -9.39 -22.96
N ASP A 13 12.14 -8.14 -22.96
CA ASP A 13 12.79 -7.51 -21.80
C ASP A 13 11.87 -6.59 -20.99
N ASP A 14 10.58 -6.52 -21.31
CA ASP A 14 9.64 -5.63 -20.63
C ASP A 14 9.49 -5.93 -19.12
N PHE A 15 9.85 -7.15 -18.71
CA PHE A 15 9.72 -7.66 -17.35
C PHE A 15 11.07 -7.94 -16.68
N SER A 16 12.18 -7.65 -17.35
CA SER A 16 13.52 -7.69 -16.76
C SER A 16 13.67 -6.55 -15.74
N PRO A 17 14.52 -6.70 -14.69
CA PRO A 17 14.73 -5.63 -13.70
C PRO A 17 15.22 -4.33 -14.36
N GLY A 18 14.30 -3.39 -14.55
CA GLY A 18 14.60 -2.06 -15.07
C GLY A 18 15.17 -1.13 -13.99
N ALA A 19 15.57 0.07 -14.40
CA ALA A 19 16.08 1.12 -13.51
C ALA A 19 15.08 1.43 -12.37
N HIS A 20 13.79 1.56 -12.69
CA HIS A 20 12.72 1.81 -11.71
C HIS A 20 12.57 0.70 -10.68
N SER A 21 12.63 -0.56 -11.12
CA SER A 21 12.54 -1.71 -10.21
C SER A 21 13.71 -1.77 -9.25
N THR A 22 14.92 -1.56 -9.79
CA THR A 22 16.15 -1.53 -8.98
C THR A 22 16.12 -0.38 -7.97
N ALA A 23 15.71 0.82 -8.40
CA ALA A 23 15.62 1.98 -7.53
C ALA A 23 14.55 1.83 -6.44
N TRP A 24 13.37 1.29 -6.79
CA TRP A 24 12.31 0.98 -5.82
C TRP A 24 12.76 -0.03 -4.78
N MET A 25 13.35 -1.15 -5.22
CA MET A 25 13.87 -2.18 -4.33
C MET A 25 14.96 -1.64 -3.39
N LYS A 26 15.84 -0.77 -3.91
CA LYS A 26 16.84 -0.08 -3.08
C LYS A 26 16.17 0.79 -2.03
N LEU A 27 15.20 1.63 -2.42
CA LEU A 27 14.49 2.53 -1.50
C LEU A 27 13.82 1.75 -0.36
N ILE A 28 13.02 0.74 -0.67
CA ILE A 28 12.34 -0.09 0.35
C ILE A 28 13.36 -0.84 1.23
N GLY A 29 14.41 -1.38 0.62
CA GLY A 29 15.48 -2.06 1.35
C GLY A 29 16.26 -1.12 2.29
N ASP A 30 16.44 0.14 1.90
CA ASP A 30 17.12 1.16 2.71
C ASP A 30 16.25 1.61 3.88
N ILE A 31 14.95 1.83 3.66
CA ILE A 31 13.97 2.09 4.73
C ILE A 31 14.00 0.95 5.77
N LYS A 32 13.89 -0.30 5.30
CA LYS A 32 13.92 -1.48 6.18
C LYS A 32 15.22 -1.59 6.99
N LYS A 33 16.38 -1.28 6.39
CA LYS A 33 17.67 -1.28 7.10
C LYS A 33 17.67 -0.28 8.25
N VAL A 34 17.18 0.94 8.03
CA VAL A 34 17.15 1.97 9.09
C VAL A 34 16.25 1.54 10.23
N ILE A 35 15.03 1.07 9.93
CA ILE A 35 14.07 0.62 10.94
C ILE A 35 14.62 -0.52 11.79
N ILE A 36 15.25 -1.53 11.16
CA ILE A 36 15.79 -2.69 11.88
C ILE A 36 17.03 -2.33 12.72
N LEU A 37 17.93 -1.50 12.18
CA LEU A 37 19.20 -1.16 12.85
C LEU A 37 19.05 -0.07 13.91
N GLY A 38 18.04 0.79 13.77
CA GLY A 38 17.73 1.89 14.67
C GLY A 38 16.24 1.92 14.96
N ILE A 39 15.75 1.00 15.79
CA ILE A 39 14.32 0.93 16.16
C ILE A 39 13.80 2.28 16.69
N SER A 40 14.63 3.04 17.40
CA SER A 40 14.29 4.39 17.88
C SER A 40 14.23 5.47 16.79
N GLN A 41 14.73 5.19 15.59
CA GLN A 41 14.72 6.09 14.43
C GLN A 41 13.58 5.78 13.45
N ALA A 42 12.81 4.71 13.68
CA ALA A 42 11.71 4.33 12.80
C ALA A 42 10.66 5.44 12.68
N SER A 43 10.28 6.04 13.83
CA SER A 43 9.36 7.19 13.87
C SER A 43 9.95 8.42 13.19
N GLU A 44 11.26 8.66 13.32
CA GLU A 44 11.91 9.81 12.66
C GLU A 44 11.86 9.68 11.13
N VAL A 45 12.07 8.47 10.60
CA VAL A 45 11.96 8.20 9.15
C VAL A 45 10.51 8.31 8.67
N GLU A 46 9.57 7.77 9.44
CA GLU A 46 8.14 7.86 9.14
C GLU A 46 7.67 9.33 9.11
N ASP A 47 8.00 10.10 10.14
CA ASP A 47 7.69 11.53 10.24
C ASP A 47 8.31 12.32 9.08
N ALA A 48 9.57 12.02 8.73
CA ALA A 48 10.26 12.66 7.64
C ALA A 48 9.60 12.34 6.28
N LEU A 49 9.28 11.06 6.02
CA LEU A 49 8.56 10.65 4.81
C LEU A 49 7.19 11.32 4.72
N PHE A 50 6.45 11.35 5.83
CA PHE A 50 5.15 11.98 5.93
C PHE A 50 5.23 13.49 5.67
N SER A 51 6.22 14.18 6.24
CA SER A 51 6.41 15.63 6.08
C SER A 51 6.67 16.04 4.62
N GLU A 52 7.24 15.13 3.82
CA GLU A 52 7.47 15.30 2.38
C GLU A 52 6.26 14.87 1.54
N GLY A 53 5.17 14.44 2.18
CA GLY A 53 3.93 14.01 1.52
C GLY A 53 3.99 12.59 0.96
N PHE A 54 4.96 11.78 1.35
CA PHE A 54 4.99 10.35 1.03
C PHE A 54 4.03 9.57 1.93
N ARG A 55 3.53 8.45 1.41
CA ARG A 55 2.47 7.65 2.04
C ARG A 55 2.90 6.20 2.23
N LEU A 56 4.20 5.98 2.44
CA LEU A 56 4.77 4.64 2.62
C LEU A 56 4.44 4.14 4.03
N PRO A 57 3.77 2.98 4.19
CA PRO A 57 3.58 2.38 5.49
C PRO A 57 4.92 1.88 6.04
N VAL A 58 5.18 2.20 7.30
CA VAL A 58 6.35 1.74 8.06
C VAL A 58 5.86 0.75 9.13
N PRO A 59 6.07 -0.57 8.94
CA PRO A 59 5.65 -1.55 9.94
C PRO A 59 6.39 -1.39 11.27
N ASP A 60 5.72 -1.69 12.37
CA ASP A 60 6.33 -1.74 13.69
C ASP A 60 7.11 -3.05 13.86
N TYR A 61 8.44 -2.96 13.77
CA TYR A 61 9.36 -4.08 14.01
C TYR A 61 9.79 -4.21 15.50
N ALA A 62 9.30 -3.36 16.40
CA ALA A 62 9.69 -3.41 17.82
C ALA A 62 9.31 -4.75 18.46
N THR A 63 8.17 -5.33 18.09
CA THR A 63 7.73 -6.64 18.59
C THR A 63 8.59 -7.76 18.03
N ALA A 64 8.74 -7.84 16.70
CA ALA A 64 9.57 -8.85 16.02
C ALA A 64 11.02 -8.87 16.52
N THR A 65 11.59 -7.70 16.84
CA THR A 65 12.97 -7.58 17.34
C THR A 65 13.13 -7.97 18.81
N ARG A 66 12.08 -7.82 19.63
CA ARG A 66 12.09 -8.24 21.05
C ARG A 66 11.90 -9.74 21.22
N GLU A 67 11.10 -10.37 20.37
CA GLU A 67 10.74 -11.80 20.45
C GLU A 67 11.79 -12.75 19.84
N VAL A 68 12.87 -12.21 19.25
CA VAL A 68 13.96 -13.01 18.68
C VAL A 68 14.55 -13.94 19.76
N THR A 69 14.54 -15.24 19.50
CA THR A 69 15.14 -16.25 20.40
C THR A 69 16.68 -16.12 20.44
N THR A 70 17.32 -16.59 21.50
CA THR A 70 18.80 -16.53 21.65
C THR A 70 19.56 -17.13 20.46
N PHE A 71 19.06 -18.20 19.84
CA PHE A 71 19.66 -18.82 18.64
C PHE A 71 19.49 -17.95 17.39
N GLN A 72 18.32 -17.35 17.21
CA GLN A 72 18.10 -16.38 16.14
C GLN A 72 18.98 -15.15 16.33
N LYS A 73 19.21 -14.66 17.56
CA LYS A 73 20.16 -13.57 17.85
C LYS A 73 21.57 -13.90 17.38
N VAL A 74 22.06 -15.13 17.57
CA VAL A 74 23.39 -15.57 17.11
C VAL A 74 23.49 -15.61 15.59
N ARG A 75 22.49 -16.17 14.88
CA ARG A 75 22.43 -16.13 13.41
C ARG A 75 22.32 -14.69 12.90
N ALA A 76 21.62 -13.85 13.65
CA ALA A 76 21.46 -12.45 13.36
C ALA A 76 22.81 -11.71 13.46
N LEU A 77 23.75 -12.05 14.34
CA LEU A 77 25.05 -11.34 14.42
C LEU A 77 25.80 -11.22 13.08
N GLY A 78 25.78 -12.27 12.25
CA GLY A 78 26.36 -12.25 10.90
C GLY A 78 25.56 -11.37 9.93
N LEU A 79 24.24 -11.52 9.93
CA LEU A 79 23.32 -10.67 9.17
C LEU A 79 23.43 -9.20 9.57
N TRP A 80 23.55 -8.90 10.85
CA TRP A 80 23.61 -7.56 11.43
C TRP A 80 24.95 -6.87 11.10
N SER A 81 26.05 -7.63 11.07
CA SER A 81 27.34 -7.10 10.62
C SER A 81 27.30 -6.70 9.15
N TRP A 82 26.70 -7.54 8.30
CA TRP A 82 26.48 -7.24 6.89
C TRP A 82 25.48 -6.10 6.66
N LEU A 83 24.38 -6.08 7.43
CA LEU A 83 23.35 -5.05 7.36
C LEU A 83 23.94 -3.70 7.79
N ARG A 84 24.70 -3.65 8.89
CA ARG A 84 25.44 -2.45 9.32
C ARG A 84 26.43 -1.97 8.27
N PHE A 85 27.17 -2.89 7.63
CA PHE A 85 28.07 -2.52 6.55
C PHE A 85 27.32 -1.87 5.38
N LYS A 86 26.20 -2.46 4.95
CA LYS A 86 25.35 -1.91 3.87
C LYS A 86 24.60 -0.64 4.26
N ALA A 87 24.36 -0.41 5.55
CA ALA A 87 23.64 0.75 6.07
C ALA A 87 24.54 1.93 6.43
N ARG A 88 25.88 1.80 6.32
CA ARG A 88 26.85 2.86 6.68
C ARG A 88 26.56 4.22 6.05
N ASN A 89 25.95 4.24 4.88
CA ASN A 89 25.63 5.46 4.13
C ASN A 89 24.12 5.67 3.97
N VAL A 90 23.29 4.89 4.67
CA VAL A 90 21.83 5.01 4.59
C VAL A 90 21.38 5.83 5.79
N ASN A 91 20.78 6.98 5.50
CA ASN A 91 20.15 7.87 6.48
C ASN A 91 18.85 8.45 5.90
N THR A 92 18.10 9.16 6.74
CA THR A 92 16.83 9.78 6.36
C THR A 92 16.96 10.66 5.11
N ASP A 93 17.95 11.53 5.03
CA ASP A 93 18.16 12.43 3.87
C ASP A 93 18.37 11.66 2.56
N THR A 94 19.15 10.58 2.60
CA THR A 94 19.38 9.74 1.41
C THR A 94 18.11 9.02 0.98
N ILE A 95 17.28 8.56 1.92
CA ILE A 95 15.99 7.92 1.64
C ILE A 95 15.04 8.92 0.99
N LEU A 96 14.91 10.12 1.56
CA LEU A 96 14.05 11.18 1.01
C LEU A 96 14.52 11.59 -0.39
N GLY A 97 15.83 11.78 -0.58
CA GLY A 97 16.41 12.12 -1.88
C GLY A 97 16.17 11.04 -2.94
N ASP A 98 16.28 9.76 -2.58
CA ASP A 98 15.98 8.65 -3.48
C ASP A 98 14.49 8.57 -3.82
N ALA A 99 13.60 8.75 -2.84
CA ALA A 99 12.16 8.77 -3.05
C ALA A 99 11.73 9.89 -4.01
N LYS A 100 12.24 11.12 -3.81
CA LYS A 100 11.95 12.28 -4.69
C LYS A 100 12.39 12.02 -6.13
N ARG A 101 13.65 11.62 -6.33
CA ARG A 101 14.19 11.31 -7.68
C ARG A 101 13.39 10.21 -8.38
N LEU A 102 13.01 9.17 -7.63
CA LEU A 102 12.24 8.06 -8.17
C LEU A 102 10.83 8.52 -8.58
N ALA A 103 10.17 9.32 -7.74
CA ALA A 103 8.85 9.89 -8.02
C ALA A 103 8.88 10.76 -9.28
N GLU A 104 9.80 11.73 -9.37
CA GLU A 104 9.96 12.61 -10.53
C GLU A 104 10.14 11.82 -11.83
N SER A 105 11.05 10.84 -11.82
CA SER A 105 11.34 9.99 -12.97
C SER A 105 10.13 9.14 -13.37
N MET A 106 9.46 8.51 -12.40
CA MET A 106 8.26 7.71 -12.65
C MET A 106 7.09 8.55 -13.16
N ILE A 107 6.86 9.76 -12.64
CA ILE A 107 5.82 10.68 -13.11
C ILE A 107 6.06 11.04 -14.58
N SER A 108 7.29 11.45 -14.91
CA SER A 108 7.65 11.86 -16.27
C SER A 108 7.39 10.75 -17.28
N GLU A 109 7.87 9.54 -17.00
CA GLU A 109 7.67 8.40 -17.90
C GLU A 109 6.20 7.93 -17.96
N THR A 110 5.48 7.99 -16.84
CA THR A 110 4.05 7.65 -16.81
C THR A 110 3.27 8.58 -17.73
N ARG A 111 3.56 9.89 -17.70
CA ARG A 111 2.93 10.87 -18.59
C ARG A 111 3.21 10.57 -20.06
N VAL A 112 4.45 10.21 -20.40
CA VAL A 112 4.82 9.80 -21.77
C VAL A 112 4.01 8.57 -22.21
N LEU A 113 3.90 7.55 -21.36
CA LEU A 113 3.15 6.33 -21.66
C LEU A 113 1.65 6.58 -21.83
N LEU A 114 1.05 7.40 -20.96
CA LEU A 114 -0.37 7.76 -21.05
C LEU A 114 -0.67 8.49 -22.36
N ASN A 115 0.22 9.37 -22.81
CA ASN A 115 0.07 10.12 -24.06
C ASN A 115 0.28 9.24 -25.31
N ALA A 116 1.33 8.41 -25.30
CA ALA A 116 1.65 7.54 -26.44
C ALA A 116 0.63 6.41 -26.63
N GLY A 117 0.10 5.87 -25.53
CA GLY A 117 -0.72 4.66 -25.54
C GLY A 117 -2.17 4.85 -26.02
N LYS A 118 -2.67 6.08 -26.17
CA LYS A 118 -4.05 6.37 -26.66
C LYS A 118 -4.35 5.74 -28.04
N LYS A 119 -3.31 5.50 -28.86
CA LYS A 119 -3.43 4.89 -30.20
C LYS A 119 -3.09 3.40 -30.24
N THR A 120 -2.76 2.79 -29.11
CA THR A 120 -2.31 1.40 -29.05
C THR A 120 -3.49 0.44 -28.86
N SER A 121 -3.42 -0.73 -29.52
CA SER A 121 -4.41 -1.80 -29.43
C SER A 121 -3.73 -3.17 -29.29
N GLY A 122 -4.51 -4.18 -28.88
CA GLY A 122 -4.03 -5.57 -28.77
C GLY A 122 -2.82 -5.73 -27.85
N PHE A 123 -1.78 -6.39 -28.37
CA PHE A 123 -0.58 -6.75 -27.60
C PHE A 123 0.17 -5.52 -27.04
N GLN A 124 0.34 -4.48 -27.85
CA GLN A 124 1.04 -3.26 -27.42
C GLN A 124 0.29 -2.54 -26.30
N ARG A 125 -1.04 -2.50 -26.35
CA ARG A 125 -1.86 -1.95 -25.26
C ARG A 125 -1.64 -2.72 -23.96
N LYS A 126 -1.61 -4.05 -24.01
CA LYS A 126 -1.33 -4.91 -22.82
C LYS A 126 0.04 -4.62 -22.21
N ARG A 127 1.08 -4.44 -23.04
CA ARG A 127 2.43 -4.08 -22.56
C ARG A 127 2.43 -2.72 -21.85
N VAL A 128 1.83 -1.70 -22.47
CA VAL A 128 1.74 -0.35 -21.90
C VAL A 128 0.94 -0.36 -20.60
N VAL A 129 -0.20 -1.05 -20.54
CA VAL A 129 -1.00 -1.20 -19.31
C VAL A 129 -0.17 -1.83 -18.19
N SER A 130 0.62 -2.86 -18.49
CA SER A 130 1.45 -3.52 -17.48
C SER A 130 2.51 -2.57 -16.90
N LYS A 131 3.17 -1.80 -17.77
CA LYS A 131 4.13 -0.74 -17.42
C LYS A 131 3.50 0.40 -16.62
N LEU A 132 2.26 0.78 -16.94
CA LEU A 132 1.50 1.81 -16.23
C LEU A 132 1.09 1.34 -14.85
N ARG A 133 0.51 0.15 -14.71
CA ARG A 133 0.14 -0.43 -13.39
C ARG A 133 1.34 -0.48 -12.45
N TYR A 134 2.49 -0.96 -12.93
CA TYR A 134 3.71 -0.98 -12.13
C TYR A 134 4.06 0.41 -11.59
N ARG A 135 4.14 1.43 -12.47
CA ARG A 135 4.51 2.79 -12.07
C ARG A 135 3.46 3.45 -11.18
N LEU A 136 2.18 3.37 -11.55
CA LEU A 136 1.08 3.97 -10.80
C LEU A 136 0.99 3.39 -9.38
N GLY A 137 1.16 2.08 -9.22
CA GLY A 137 1.14 1.46 -7.91
C GLY A 137 2.23 2.00 -6.97
N ARG A 138 3.42 2.33 -7.51
CA ARG A 138 4.49 2.96 -6.72
C ARG A 138 4.22 4.45 -6.50
N LEU A 139 3.80 5.16 -7.53
CA LEU A 139 3.46 6.58 -7.46
C LEU A 139 2.33 6.89 -6.46
N ILE A 140 1.42 5.96 -6.22
CA ILE A 140 0.42 6.08 -5.15
C ILE A 140 1.08 6.30 -3.78
N TYR A 141 2.24 5.70 -3.53
CA TYR A 141 2.99 5.86 -2.29
C TYR A 141 3.93 7.07 -2.32
N ILE A 142 4.65 7.29 -3.42
CA ILE A 142 5.76 8.28 -3.47
C ILE A 142 5.46 9.55 -4.28
N GLY A 143 4.38 9.60 -5.06
CA GLY A 143 4.01 10.79 -5.82
C GLY A 143 3.35 11.85 -4.94
N SER A 144 3.57 13.13 -5.23
CA SER A 144 2.84 14.19 -4.54
C SER A 144 1.38 14.28 -5.05
N GLU A 145 0.45 14.77 -4.22
CA GLU A 145 -0.95 14.93 -4.65
C GLU A 145 -1.11 15.82 -5.90
N PRO A 146 -0.38 16.96 -6.03
CA PRO A 146 -0.43 17.77 -7.24
C PRO A 146 0.02 17.00 -8.49
N GLU A 147 1.12 16.24 -8.40
CA GLU A 147 1.62 15.46 -9.53
C GLU A 147 0.66 14.35 -9.94
N LEU A 148 0.10 13.62 -8.95
CA LEU A 148 -0.90 12.59 -9.17
C LEU A 148 -2.16 13.16 -9.83
N SER A 149 -2.60 14.36 -9.40
CA SER A 149 -3.71 15.06 -10.01
C SER A 149 -3.48 15.33 -11.50
N THR A 150 -2.25 15.69 -11.90
CA THR A 150 -1.91 15.91 -13.33
C THR A 150 -2.03 14.65 -14.21
N LEU A 151 -2.04 13.45 -13.62
CA LEU A 151 -2.17 12.19 -14.36
C LEU A 151 -3.62 11.79 -14.61
N MET A 152 -4.58 12.34 -13.84
CA MET A 152 -5.98 11.89 -13.84
C MET A 152 -6.65 11.98 -15.21
N GLU A 153 -6.50 13.11 -15.91
CA GLU A 153 -7.07 13.29 -17.26
C GLU A 153 -6.52 12.24 -18.26
N GLY A 154 -5.26 11.86 -18.09
CA GLY A 154 -4.63 10.81 -18.89
C GLY A 154 -5.20 9.42 -18.59
N LEU A 155 -5.54 9.14 -17.32
CA LEU A 155 -6.01 7.85 -16.84
C LEU A 155 -7.45 7.53 -17.25
N ASP A 156 -8.31 8.54 -17.43
CA ASP A 156 -9.71 8.34 -17.83
C ASP A 156 -9.83 7.63 -19.21
N ALA A 157 -8.79 7.70 -20.05
CA ALA A 157 -8.71 6.99 -21.33
C ALA A 157 -8.33 5.48 -21.20
N TRP A 158 -8.12 4.98 -19.98
CA TRP A 158 -7.62 3.64 -19.70
C TRP A 158 -8.52 2.88 -18.72
N PRO A 159 -9.59 2.23 -19.21
CA PRO A 159 -10.48 1.45 -18.35
C PRO A 159 -9.75 0.32 -17.60
N GLU A 160 -8.65 -0.21 -18.14
CA GLU A 160 -7.83 -1.23 -17.47
C GLU A 160 -7.10 -0.75 -16.22
N LEU A 161 -7.05 0.58 -16.01
CA LEU A 161 -6.40 1.25 -14.89
C LEU A 161 -7.42 1.83 -13.90
N ASN A 162 -8.70 1.50 -14.03
CA ASN A 162 -9.79 2.07 -13.23
C ASN A 162 -9.51 2.02 -11.70
N TYR A 163 -9.00 0.90 -11.18
CA TYR A 163 -8.63 0.82 -9.76
C TYR A 163 -7.55 1.82 -9.36
N HIS A 164 -6.49 1.98 -10.16
CA HIS A 164 -5.43 2.94 -9.86
C HIS A 164 -5.96 4.38 -9.98
N SER A 165 -6.80 4.64 -10.98
CA SER A 165 -7.45 5.95 -11.17
C SER A 165 -8.30 6.33 -9.96
N GLU A 166 -9.13 5.41 -9.47
CA GLU A 166 -10.00 5.68 -8.32
C GLU A 166 -9.24 5.78 -7.00
N ILE A 167 -8.16 5.01 -6.81
CA ILE A 167 -7.26 5.20 -5.65
C ILE A 167 -6.61 6.59 -5.71
N ILE A 168 -6.08 7.01 -6.87
CA ILE A 168 -5.48 8.34 -7.04
C ILE A 168 -6.52 9.44 -6.81
N ARG A 169 -7.73 9.28 -7.35
CA ARG A 169 -8.83 10.23 -7.15
C ARG A 169 -9.19 10.34 -5.67
N ALA A 170 -9.25 9.22 -4.95
CA ALA A 170 -9.47 9.21 -3.51
C ALA A 170 -8.34 9.92 -2.77
N ILE A 171 -7.08 9.67 -3.14
CA ILE A 171 -5.93 10.37 -2.55
C ILE A 171 -6.04 11.88 -2.77
N VAL A 172 -6.37 12.34 -3.97
CA VAL A 172 -6.44 13.79 -4.26
C VAL A 172 -7.63 14.46 -3.56
N THR A 173 -8.77 13.78 -3.48
CA THR A 173 -10.04 14.39 -3.00
C THR A 173 -10.40 14.07 -1.56
N GLY A 174 -9.79 13.05 -0.96
CA GLY A 174 -10.21 12.43 0.29
C GLY A 174 -11.47 11.55 0.18
N ASN A 175 -12.10 11.49 -1.00
CA ASN A 175 -13.37 10.81 -1.19
C ASN A 175 -13.20 9.33 -1.53
N CYS A 176 -13.76 8.46 -0.68
CA CYS A 176 -13.64 7.02 -0.81
C CYS A 176 -14.95 6.34 -1.28
N SER A 177 -15.98 7.09 -1.68
CA SER A 177 -17.26 6.51 -2.11
C SER A 177 -17.09 5.49 -3.23
N LYS A 178 -16.29 5.82 -4.25
CA LYS A 178 -16.07 4.87 -5.35
C LYS A 178 -15.20 3.69 -4.92
N VAL A 179 -14.17 3.94 -4.12
CA VAL A 179 -13.25 2.92 -3.60
C VAL A 179 -14.01 1.80 -2.87
N VAL A 180 -14.91 2.14 -1.94
CA VAL A 180 -15.63 1.11 -1.17
C VAL A 180 -16.60 0.31 -2.03
N SER A 181 -17.15 0.90 -3.10
CA SER A 181 -18.01 0.19 -4.05
C SER A 181 -17.25 -0.81 -4.95
N MET A 182 -15.91 -0.73 -5.00
CA MET A 182 -15.07 -1.59 -5.83
C MET A 182 -14.60 -2.88 -5.12
N GLY A 183 -14.95 -3.05 -3.84
CA GLY A 183 -14.62 -4.23 -3.04
C GLY A 183 -13.37 -4.08 -2.17
N THR A 184 -13.12 -5.14 -1.39
CA THR A 184 -12.14 -5.13 -0.29
C THR A 184 -10.70 -4.92 -0.73
N ASN A 185 -10.29 -5.42 -1.90
CA ASN A 185 -8.92 -5.25 -2.41
C ASN A 185 -8.58 -3.77 -2.65
N VAL A 186 -9.47 -3.03 -3.34
CA VAL A 186 -9.26 -1.59 -3.61
C VAL A 186 -9.33 -0.79 -2.30
N ALA A 187 -10.23 -1.19 -1.40
CA ALA A 187 -10.30 -0.59 -0.07
C ALA A 187 -9.00 -0.81 0.73
N GLN A 188 -8.42 -2.01 0.71
CA GLN A 188 -7.17 -2.33 1.43
C GLN A 188 -5.99 -1.50 0.91
N ALA A 189 -5.81 -1.46 -0.41
CA ALA A 189 -4.81 -0.61 -1.05
C ALA A 189 -4.97 0.87 -0.68
N THR A 190 -6.21 1.37 -0.70
CA THR A 190 -6.50 2.76 -0.32
C THR A 190 -6.22 2.98 1.16
N ALA A 191 -6.55 2.00 2.01
CA ALA A 191 -6.43 2.11 3.46
C ALA A 191 -4.98 2.27 3.92
N GLN A 192 -4.05 1.50 3.36
CA GLN A 192 -2.61 1.64 3.66
C GLN A 192 -2.11 3.06 3.39
N VAL A 193 -2.54 3.63 2.26
CA VAL A 193 -2.12 4.96 1.81
C VAL A 193 -2.75 6.05 2.67
N PHE A 194 -4.06 5.98 2.93
CA PHE A 194 -4.78 6.94 3.77
C PHE A 194 -4.26 6.93 5.20
N ARG A 195 -3.97 5.74 5.74
CA ARG A 195 -3.41 5.59 7.08
C ARG A 195 -2.05 6.26 7.18
N SER A 196 -1.15 5.97 6.24
CA SER A 196 0.21 6.55 6.21
C SER A 196 0.18 8.06 5.96
N ALA A 197 -0.83 8.55 5.23
CA ALA A 197 -1.07 9.97 4.99
C ALA A 197 -1.84 10.68 6.12
N LEU A 198 -2.20 9.97 7.19
CA LEU A 198 -3.10 10.48 8.25
C LEU A 198 -4.36 11.17 7.70
N LYS A 199 -4.88 10.65 6.57
CA LYS A 199 -5.98 11.26 5.83
C LYS A 199 -7.31 10.68 6.28
N THR A 200 -8.30 11.54 6.45
CA THR A 200 -9.68 11.14 6.75
C THR A 200 -10.40 10.77 5.46
N ALA A 201 -11.05 9.60 5.44
CA ALA A 201 -11.93 9.18 4.37
C ALA A 201 -13.30 9.87 4.49
N ASN A 202 -13.71 10.56 3.43
CA ASN A 202 -15.03 11.14 3.28
C ASN A 202 -15.87 10.40 2.23
N PHE A 203 -17.19 10.55 2.32
CA PHE A 203 -18.15 9.86 1.47
C PHE A 203 -19.23 10.83 1.02
N SER A 204 -19.46 10.91 -0.30
CA SER A 204 -20.54 11.75 -0.87
C SER A 204 -21.92 11.18 -0.57
N ASP A 205 -22.02 9.85 -0.63
CA ASP A 205 -23.26 9.10 -0.48
C ASP A 205 -23.19 8.19 0.75
N PRO A 206 -24.34 7.86 1.37
CA PRO A 206 -24.39 6.85 2.43
C PRO A 206 -23.91 5.48 1.94
N VAL A 207 -23.03 4.85 2.72
CA VAL A 207 -22.61 3.45 2.51
C VAL A 207 -23.74 2.52 2.93
N VAL A 208 -24.33 1.80 1.98
CA VAL A 208 -25.56 1.01 2.22
C VAL A 208 -25.49 -0.42 1.71
N THR A 209 -24.69 -0.71 0.70
CA THR A 209 -24.58 -2.07 0.17
C THR A 209 -23.58 -2.91 0.96
N GLU A 210 -23.74 -4.23 0.95
CA GLU A 210 -22.82 -5.16 1.64
C GLU A 210 -21.36 -4.98 1.19
N VAL A 211 -21.14 -4.75 -0.11
CA VAL A 211 -19.80 -4.53 -0.67
C VAL A 211 -19.19 -3.24 -0.11
N GLU A 212 -19.95 -2.16 -0.07
CA GLU A 212 -19.48 -0.89 0.48
C GLU A 212 -19.24 -0.98 1.99
N ILE A 213 -20.08 -1.72 2.72
CA ILE A 213 -19.92 -1.99 4.15
C ILE A 213 -18.62 -2.74 4.41
N GLN A 214 -18.31 -3.76 3.61
CA GLN A 214 -17.04 -4.49 3.71
C GLN A 214 -15.85 -3.59 3.37
N GLY A 215 -15.93 -2.80 2.30
CA GLY A 215 -14.88 -1.84 1.95
C GLY A 215 -14.65 -0.78 3.04
N LEU A 216 -15.72 -0.27 3.64
CA LEU A 216 -15.65 0.65 4.77
C LEU A 216 -15.03 -0.02 6.00
N ALA A 217 -15.43 -1.25 6.32
CA ALA A 217 -14.85 -2.00 7.42
C ALA A 217 -13.34 -2.18 7.24
N VAL A 218 -12.88 -2.47 6.01
CA VAL A 218 -11.44 -2.54 5.69
C VAL A 218 -10.73 -1.22 6.01
N LEU A 219 -11.27 -0.06 5.59
CA LEU A 219 -10.67 1.24 5.91
C LEU A 219 -10.53 1.43 7.43
N ILE A 220 -11.60 1.14 8.18
CA ILE A 220 -11.65 1.31 9.64
C ILE A 220 -10.69 0.33 10.35
N LEU A 221 -10.65 -0.94 9.93
CA LEU A 221 -9.75 -1.96 10.51
C LEU A 221 -8.27 -1.55 10.37
N ASN A 222 -7.91 -0.94 9.24
CA ASN A 222 -6.58 -0.36 8.99
C ASN A 222 -6.34 0.98 9.72
N GLY A 223 -7.30 1.46 10.51
CA GLY A 223 -7.14 2.68 11.32
C GLY A 223 -7.25 3.98 10.52
N VAL A 224 -7.95 3.96 9.38
CA VAL A 224 -8.31 5.17 8.64
C VAL A 224 -9.46 5.87 9.35
N ALA A 225 -9.27 7.16 9.63
CA ALA A 225 -10.35 7.99 10.17
C ALA A 225 -11.45 8.16 9.12
N VAL A 226 -12.71 8.10 9.53
CA VAL A 226 -13.87 8.25 8.64
C VAL A 226 -14.74 9.40 9.13
N GLU A 227 -15.19 10.29 8.23
CA GLU A 227 -16.07 11.40 8.58
C GLU A 227 -17.42 10.93 9.15
N ALA A 228 -17.95 11.71 10.11
CA ALA A 228 -19.20 11.41 10.79
C ALA A 228 -20.39 11.51 9.83
N GLY A 229 -21.17 10.44 9.72
CA GLY A 229 -22.37 10.41 8.85
C GLY A 229 -22.66 9.06 8.20
N VAL A 230 -21.75 8.09 8.30
CA VAL A 230 -21.97 6.75 7.75
C VAL A 230 -23.08 6.02 8.55
N ARG A 231 -24.24 5.87 7.92
CA ARG A 231 -25.47 5.24 8.47
C ARG A 231 -25.41 3.70 8.54
N SER A 232 -24.31 3.13 9.00
CA SER A 232 -24.16 1.66 9.08
C SER A 232 -23.54 1.16 10.40
N LYS A 233 -23.58 1.98 11.46
CA LYS A 233 -23.00 1.62 12.78
C LYS A 233 -23.65 0.41 13.45
N GLU A 234 -24.87 0.04 13.07
CA GLU A 234 -25.58 -1.14 13.58
C GLU A 234 -25.14 -2.45 12.90
N HIS A 235 -24.42 -2.37 11.77
CA HIS A 235 -24.01 -3.56 11.06
C HIS A 235 -22.94 -4.32 11.87
N PRO A 236 -23.07 -5.65 12.10
CA PRO A 236 -22.15 -6.40 12.96
C PRO A 236 -20.67 -6.27 12.55
N LEU A 237 -20.38 -6.25 11.25
CA LEU A 237 -19.01 -6.07 10.75
C LEU A 237 -18.44 -4.68 11.10
N LEU A 238 -19.26 -3.63 11.04
CA LEU A 238 -18.82 -2.27 11.36
C LEU A 238 -18.72 -2.06 12.88
N ARG A 239 -19.60 -2.70 13.66
CA ARG A 239 -19.44 -2.79 15.12
C ARG A 239 -18.09 -3.42 15.48
N PHE A 240 -17.77 -4.57 14.88
CA PHE A 240 -16.48 -5.24 15.07
C PHE A 240 -15.29 -4.39 14.64
N ALA A 241 -15.44 -3.61 13.57
CA ALA A 241 -14.36 -2.76 13.06
C ALA A 241 -14.15 -1.49 13.90
N MET A 242 -15.21 -0.86 14.43
CA MET A 242 -15.15 0.47 15.06
C MET A 242 -15.03 0.44 16.59
N GLY A 243 -15.44 -0.65 17.23
CA GLY A 243 -15.68 -0.70 18.66
C GLY A 243 -15.01 -1.87 19.36
N PRO A 244 -15.11 -1.92 20.71
CA PRO A 244 -14.68 -3.09 21.46
C PRO A 244 -15.46 -4.33 21.02
N VAL A 245 -14.82 -5.49 21.13
CA VAL A 245 -15.49 -6.76 20.93
C VAL A 245 -16.22 -7.14 22.21
N ASP A 246 -17.54 -7.27 22.10
CA ASP A 246 -18.46 -7.60 23.19
C ASP A 246 -19.07 -9.00 23.03
N LEU A 247 -19.84 -9.43 24.03
CA LEU A 247 -20.53 -10.73 24.00
C LEU A 247 -21.57 -10.80 22.88
N GLU A 248 -22.23 -9.68 22.54
CA GLU A 248 -23.24 -9.65 21.48
C GLU A 248 -22.66 -9.99 20.11
N LEU A 249 -21.42 -9.56 19.84
CA LEU A 249 -20.69 -9.91 18.61
C LEU A 249 -20.32 -11.41 18.58
N MET A 250 -20.01 -12.00 19.74
CA MET A 250 -19.71 -13.44 19.87
C MET A 250 -20.96 -14.33 19.81
N GLU A 251 -22.14 -13.77 20.09
CA GLU A 251 -23.42 -14.47 20.06
C GLU A 251 -24.18 -14.28 18.73
N GLN A 252 -23.61 -13.54 17.77
CA GLN A 252 -24.20 -13.38 16.44
C GLN A 252 -24.50 -14.74 15.80
N PRO A 253 -25.60 -14.87 15.05
CA PRO A 253 -25.93 -16.10 14.33
C PRO A 253 -24.77 -16.53 13.42
N ARG A 254 -24.34 -17.79 13.55
CA ARG A 254 -23.20 -18.45 12.87
C ARG A 254 -22.78 -17.74 11.57
N GLY A 255 -21.69 -16.98 11.66
CA GLY A 255 -21.13 -16.22 10.55
C GLY A 255 -19.71 -15.72 10.84
N LEU A 256 -19.04 -15.20 9.81
CA LEU A 256 -17.65 -14.76 9.87
C LEU A 256 -17.37 -13.77 11.02
N VAL A 257 -18.28 -12.82 11.27
CA VAL A 257 -18.12 -11.84 12.36
C VAL A 257 -18.08 -12.51 13.73
N GLN A 258 -18.89 -13.56 13.93
CA GLN A 258 -18.88 -14.33 15.18
C GLN A 258 -17.53 -15.00 15.39
N GLU A 259 -17.01 -15.67 14.36
CA GLU A 259 -15.72 -16.36 14.41
C GLU A 259 -14.58 -15.38 14.70
N LEU A 260 -14.56 -14.23 14.00
CA LEU A 260 -13.59 -13.17 14.22
C LEU A 260 -13.69 -12.56 15.62
N ALA A 261 -14.91 -12.33 16.13
CA ALA A 261 -15.13 -11.84 17.49
C ALA A 261 -14.61 -12.84 18.54
N CYS A 262 -14.93 -14.13 18.39
CA CYS A 262 -14.45 -15.19 19.27
C CYS A 262 -12.92 -15.31 19.26
N LEU A 263 -12.29 -15.22 18.08
CA LEU A 263 -10.82 -15.23 17.94
C LEU A 263 -10.18 -13.98 18.55
N HIS A 264 -10.82 -12.83 18.37
CA HIS A 264 -10.35 -11.57 18.94
C HIS A 264 -10.42 -11.58 20.46
N GLY A 265 -11.44 -12.19 21.05
CA GLY A 265 -11.70 -12.12 22.49
C GLY A 265 -12.33 -10.79 22.91
N LEU A 266 -12.86 -10.73 24.14
CA LEU A 266 -13.48 -9.51 24.68
C LEU A 266 -12.42 -8.44 24.94
N GLY A 267 -12.75 -7.18 24.61
CA GLY A 267 -11.89 -6.03 24.93
C GLY A 267 -11.83 -4.98 23.82
N ASP A 268 -10.91 -4.04 23.98
CA ASP A 268 -10.72 -2.93 23.05
C ASP A 268 -10.27 -3.40 21.66
N GLN A 269 -10.61 -2.61 20.65
CA GLN A 269 -10.19 -2.83 19.27
C GLN A 269 -8.66 -2.80 19.15
N ARG A 270 -8.06 -3.87 18.64
CA ARG A 270 -6.60 -3.97 18.38
C ARG A 270 -6.24 -4.30 16.92
N HIS A 271 -7.19 -4.12 16.00
CA HIS A 271 -7.03 -4.48 14.59
C HIS A 271 -5.87 -3.73 13.93
N THR A 272 -5.84 -2.40 14.07
CA THR A 272 -4.81 -1.55 13.45
C THR A 272 -3.42 -1.85 13.98
N SER A 273 -3.25 -1.99 15.30
CA SER A 273 -1.97 -2.36 15.89
C SER A 273 -1.50 -3.72 15.41
N THR A 274 -2.40 -4.69 15.31
CA THR A 274 -2.08 -6.03 14.79
C THR A 274 -1.63 -5.96 13.33
N LEU A 275 -2.35 -5.22 12.48
CA LEU A 275 -2.03 -5.08 11.06
C LEU A 275 -0.72 -4.32 10.80
N ASN A 276 -0.34 -3.39 11.69
CA ASN A 276 0.89 -2.63 11.56
C ASN A 276 2.12 -3.35 12.14
N THR A 277 1.94 -4.44 12.90
CA THR A 277 3.06 -5.14 13.56
C THR A 277 3.71 -6.12 12.58
N ALA A 278 5.04 -6.06 12.44
CA ALA A 278 5.80 -7.10 11.75
C ALA A 278 5.89 -8.35 12.64
N PHE A 279 5.71 -9.55 12.06
CA PHE A 279 5.81 -10.81 12.81
C PHE A 279 7.25 -11.33 12.85
N ASP A 280 8.03 -11.10 11.79
CA ASP A 280 9.45 -11.45 11.69
C ASP A 280 10.28 -10.26 11.17
N ILE A 281 11.54 -10.15 11.59
CA ILE A 281 12.54 -9.23 11.00
C ILE A 281 12.72 -9.52 9.49
N ALA A 282 12.57 -10.79 9.10
CA ALA A 282 12.61 -11.22 7.71
C ALA A 282 11.39 -10.73 6.90
N ASP A 283 10.26 -10.39 7.53
CA ASP A 283 9.04 -9.98 6.84
C ASP A 283 9.30 -8.80 5.91
N GLN A 284 8.84 -8.92 4.68
CA GLN A 284 8.92 -7.86 3.69
C GLN A 284 7.88 -6.79 4.00
N VAL A 285 8.20 -5.53 3.67
CA VAL A 285 7.20 -4.46 3.70
C VAL A 285 6.21 -4.74 2.57
N VAL A 286 4.98 -5.14 2.91
CA VAL A 286 3.93 -5.46 1.94
C VAL A 286 3.22 -4.17 1.54
N LEU A 287 3.36 -3.82 0.25
CA LEU A 287 2.76 -2.62 -0.35
C LEU A 287 1.74 -3.06 -1.38
N ASP A 288 0.47 -2.83 -1.06
CA ASP A 288 -0.65 -3.36 -1.83
C ASP A 288 -0.85 -2.61 -3.17
N ALA A 289 -1.12 -1.31 -3.18
CA ALA A 289 -1.87 -0.61 -4.24
C ALA A 289 -1.58 -0.93 -5.74
N LEU A 290 -2.32 -1.77 -6.46
CA LEU A 290 -2.80 -3.13 -6.18
C LEU A 290 -1.88 -4.05 -6.99
N GLU A 291 -1.15 -4.89 -6.26
CA GLU A 291 0.18 -5.43 -6.54
C GLU A 291 0.44 -5.96 -7.96
N MET A 292 1.64 -5.73 -8.50
CA MET A 292 2.25 -6.61 -9.52
C MET A 292 3.74 -6.81 -9.21
N ASP A 293 4.00 -7.70 -8.26
CA ASP A 293 5.33 -8.22 -7.97
C ASP A 293 5.71 -9.37 -8.92
N TYR A 294 6.99 -9.44 -9.32
CA TYR A 294 7.54 -10.54 -10.13
C TYR A 294 8.33 -11.57 -9.27
N ARG A 295 8.13 -11.58 -7.94
CA ARG A 295 8.90 -12.34 -6.96
C ARG A 295 10.41 -12.10 -7.08
N TYR A 296 10.92 -11.18 -6.29
CA TYR A 296 12.34 -11.20 -5.93
C TYR A 296 12.49 -11.15 -4.42
N SER A 297 12.82 -12.31 -3.86
CA SER A 297 13.26 -12.48 -2.47
C SER A 297 14.61 -11.78 -2.28
N PHE A 298 14.74 -10.97 -1.22
CA PHE A 298 16.03 -10.63 -0.64
C PHE A 298 16.54 -11.78 0.23
#